data_AF-A0A9D9GZN3-F1
#
_entry.id   AF-A0A9D9GZN3-F1
#
_cell.length_a   1.000
_cell.length_b   1.000
_cell.length_c   1.000
_cell.angle_alpha   90.00
_cell.angle_beta   90.00
_cell.angle_gamma   90.00
#
_symmetry.space_group_name_H-M   'P 1'
#
loop_
_entity.id
_entity.type
_entity.pdbx_description
1 polymer ?
#
loop_
_entity_poly.entity_id
_entity_poly.type
_entity_poly.pdbx_seq_one_letter_code
_entity_poly.pdbx_strand_id
1 'polypeptide(L)'
;MYREEQAKPYVIERIVAALTYPTTGIIGVIWLILGWITKSQPRKFTLYHIYQSIFLSLAYVVLDYLIRIIANMFAYVPFVNRLIAQILFWFNMPLLFDYSIVQIFVYSLLIYLTLTAILGRYSYIPFVSDNIKQLLR
;
A
#
# COMPACT_ATOMS: atom_id res chain seq x y z
N MET A 1 -13.13 -20.81 13.87
CA MET A 1 -12.04 -19.87 13.53
C MET A 1 -11.17 -20.34 12.35
N TYR A 2 -10.83 -21.63 12.26
CA TYR A 2 -10.01 -22.20 11.16
C TYR A 2 -10.72 -22.41 9.78
N ARG A 3 -12.03 -22.21 9.68
CA ARG A 3 -12.80 -22.51 8.45
C ARG A 3 -12.83 -21.38 7.41
N GLU A 4 -12.70 -20.11 7.82
CA GLU A 4 -12.78 -18.98 6.87
C GLU A 4 -11.45 -18.69 6.16
N GLU A 5 -10.30 -18.98 6.77
CA GLU A 5 -9.00 -18.85 6.12
C GLU A 5 -8.78 -19.86 4.99
N GLN A 6 -9.52 -20.98 4.99
CA GLN A 6 -9.39 -22.05 3.99
C GLN A 6 -10.45 -21.99 2.88
N ALA A 7 -11.52 -21.22 3.06
CA ALA A 7 -12.52 -21.04 2.02
C ALA A 7 -11.95 -20.11 0.93
N LYS A 8 -11.99 -20.55 -0.33
CA LYS A 8 -11.58 -19.70 -1.45
C LYS A 8 -12.41 -18.41 -1.44
N PRO A 9 -11.78 -17.22 -1.49
CA PRO A 9 -12.50 -15.96 -1.50
C PRO A 9 -13.35 -15.84 -2.76
N TYR A 10 -14.50 -15.18 -2.64
CA TYR A 10 -15.39 -14.96 -3.78
C TYR A 10 -14.72 -14.05 -4.82
N VAL A 11 -15.17 -14.14 -6.08
CA VAL A 11 -14.63 -13.32 -7.16
C VAL A 11 -14.76 -11.83 -6.85
N ILE A 12 -15.89 -11.39 -6.31
CA ILE A 12 -16.11 -9.99 -5.93
C ILE A 12 -15.14 -9.53 -4.83
N GLU A 13 -14.85 -10.40 -3.85
CA GLU A 13 -13.90 -10.11 -2.77
C GLU A 13 -12.48 -9.94 -3.32
N ARG A 14 -12.09 -10.78 -4.28
CA ARG A 14 -10.80 -10.70 -4.97
C ARG A 14 -10.69 -9.41 -5.80
N ILE A 15 -11.76 -8.99 -6.47
CA ILE A 15 -11.79 -7.75 -7.24
C ILE A 15 -11.64 -6.54 -6.31
N VAL A 16 -12.43 -6.47 -5.23
CA VAL A 16 -12.35 -5.39 -4.24
C VAL A 16 -10.97 -5.34 -3.58
N ALA A 17 -10.46 -6.50 -3.16
CA ALA A 17 -9.13 -6.64 -2.57
C ALA A 17 -8.00 -6.24 -3.52
N ALA A 18 -8.17 -6.46 -4.82
CA ALA A 18 -7.19 -6.05 -5.82
C ALA A 18 -7.24 -4.54 -6.07
N LEU A 19 -8.45 -4.00 -6.29
CA LEU A 19 -8.68 -2.61 -6.64
C LEU A 19 -8.38 -1.63 -5.49
N THR A 20 -8.36 -2.11 -4.24
CA THR A 20 -7.98 -1.28 -3.09
C THR A 20 -6.52 -0.79 -3.15
N TYR A 21 -5.61 -1.50 -3.82
CA TYR A 21 -4.20 -1.08 -3.94
C TYR A 21 -3.97 0.09 -4.90
N PRO A 22 -4.37 0.03 -6.18
CA PRO A 22 -4.17 1.16 -7.11
C PRO A 22 -4.96 2.41 -6.71
N THR A 23 -6.06 2.25 -5.96
CA THR A 23 -6.85 3.36 -5.44
C THR A 23 -6.43 3.81 -4.04
N THR A 24 -5.26 3.36 -3.57
CA THR A 24 -4.67 3.77 -2.28
C THR A 24 -5.62 3.60 -1.08
N GLY A 25 -6.49 2.59 -1.12
CA GLY A 25 -7.47 2.26 -0.09
C GLY A 25 -8.90 2.75 -0.36
N ILE A 26 -9.13 3.64 -1.34
CA ILE A 26 -10.44 4.29 -1.54
C ILE A 26 -11.53 3.25 -1.83
N ILE A 27 -11.30 2.32 -2.76
CA ILE A 27 -12.28 1.26 -3.07
C ILE A 27 -12.54 0.37 -1.86
N GLY A 28 -11.51 0.12 -1.05
CA GLY A 28 -11.66 -0.59 0.21
C GLY A 28 -12.57 0.14 1.20
N VAL A 29 -12.37 1.44 1.37
CA VAL A 29 -13.21 2.28 2.24
C VAL A 29 -14.66 2.29 1.75
N ILE A 30 -14.89 2.43 0.44
CA ILE A 30 -16.24 2.34 -0.15
C ILE A 30 -16.88 0.99 0.20
N TRP A 31 -16.13 -0.11 0.08
CA TRP A 31 -16.63 -1.44 0.41
C TRP A 31 -16.98 -1.59 1.90
N LEU A 32 -16.19 -1.01 2.81
CA LEU A 32 -16.50 -0.99 4.24
C LEU A 32 -17.81 -0.23 4.53
N ILE A 33 -18.00 0.92 3.88
CA ILE A 33 -19.23 1.73 4.01
C ILE A 33 -20.44 0.94 3.51
N LEU A 34 -20.33 0.28 2.35
CA LEU A 34 -21.40 -0.57 1.81
C LEU A 34 -21.72 -1.75 2.73
N GLY A 35 -20.70 -2.40 3.31
CA GLY A 35 -20.88 -3.45 4.31
C GLY A 35 -21.66 -2.96 5.52
N TRP A 36 -21.31 -1.77 6.03
CA TRP A 36 -22.01 -1.15 7.14
C TRP A 36 -23.48 -0.83 6.82
N ILE A 37 -23.78 -0.25 5.65
CA ILE A 37 -25.15 0.07 5.21
C ILE A 37 -25.98 -1.21 5.03
N THR A 38 -25.41 -2.23 4.40
CA THR A 38 -26.09 -3.50 4.11
C THR A 38 -26.12 -4.45 5.31
N LYS A 39 -25.51 -4.06 6.44
CA LYS A 39 -25.30 -4.91 7.63
C LYS A 39 -24.59 -6.23 7.28
N SER A 40 -23.76 -6.22 6.24
CA SER A 40 -22.91 -7.35 5.87
C SER A 40 -21.48 -7.12 6.37
N GLN A 41 -20.88 -8.15 6.97
CA GLN A 41 -19.49 -8.08 7.39
C GLN A 41 -18.58 -8.60 6.27
N PRO A 42 -17.62 -7.79 5.78
CA PRO A 42 -16.63 -8.28 4.83
C PRO A 42 -15.81 -9.41 5.48
N ARG A 43 -15.49 -10.45 4.69
CA ARG A 43 -14.64 -11.55 5.19
C ARG A 43 -13.25 -11.07 5.52
N LYS A 44 -12.55 -11.84 6.37
CA LYS A 44 -11.16 -11.58 6.79
C LYS A 44 -10.22 -11.35 5.61
N PHE A 45 -10.39 -12.07 4.50
CA PHE A 45 -9.61 -11.86 3.27
C PHE A 45 -9.73 -10.42 2.74
N THR A 46 -10.97 -9.95 2.56
CA THR A 46 -11.23 -8.61 2.04
C THR A 46 -10.74 -7.54 3.02
N LEU A 47 -11.03 -7.71 4.32
CA LEU A 47 -10.56 -6.80 5.37
C LEU A 47 -9.04 -6.68 5.40
N TYR A 48 -8.32 -7.80 5.25
CA TYR A 48 -6.86 -7.84 5.22
C TYR A 48 -6.28 -6.93 4.13
N HIS A 49 -6.76 -7.07 2.89
CA HIS A 49 -6.24 -6.27 1.79
C HIS A 49 -6.64 -4.80 1.89
N ILE A 50 -7.83 -4.50 2.42
CA ILE A 50 -8.27 -3.12 2.67
C ILE A 50 -7.40 -2.46 3.74
N TYR A 51 -7.17 -3.11 4.87
CA TYR A 51 -6.33 -2.56 5.93
C TYR A 51 -4.88 -2.44 5.48
N GLN A 52 -4.39 -3.38 4.66
CA GLN A 52 -3.04 -3.34 4.13
C GLN A 52 -2.84 -2.18 3.16
N SER A 53 -3.78 -1.92 2.24
CA SER A 53 -3.64 -0.79 1.32
C SER A 53 -3.71 0.56 2.03
N ILE A 54 -4.61 0.71 3.02
CA ILE A 54 -4.73 1.93 3.84
C ILE A 54 -3.45 2.17 4.65
N PHE A 55 -2.91 1.12 5.29
CA PHE A 55 -1.68 1.24 6.04
C PHE A 55 -0.52 1.67 5.15
N LEU A 56 -0.36 1.03 3.99
CA LEU A 56 0.72 1.34 3.04
C LEU A 56 0.59 2.75 2.46
N SER A 57 -0.63 3.21 2.15
CA SER A 57 -0.82 4.57 1.62
C SER A 57 -0.51 5.63 2.66
N LEU A 58 -0.94 5.44 3.90
CA LEU A 58 -0.58 6.32 5.02
C LEU A 58 0.93 6.31 5.29
N ALA A 59 1.54 5.11 5.33
CA ALA A 59 2.98 4.98 5.54
C ALA A 59 3.78 5.70 4.44
N TYR A 60 3.37 5.56 3.18
CA TYR A 60 4.00 6.25 2.05
C TYR A 60 3.95 7.78 2.22
N VAL A 61 2.78 8.34 2.54
CA VAL A 61 2.60 9.77 2.75
C VAL A 61 3.44 10.28 3.93
N VAL A 62 3.43 9.57 5.05
CA VAL A 62 4.23 9.92 6.23
C VAL A 62 5.72 9.90 5.90
N LEU A 63 6.20 8.88 5.20
CA LEU A 63 7.61 8.78 4.80
C LEU A 63 8.02 9.91 3.84
N ASP A 64 7.19 10.26 2.86
CA ASP A 64 7.46 11.39 1.94
C ASP A 64 7.60 12.71 2.72
N TYR A 65 6.68 13.00 3.63
CA TYR A 65 6.76 14.20 4.47
C TYR A 65 7.99 14.19 5.38
N LEU A 66 8.33 13.06 6.00
CA LEU A 66 9.52 12.96 6.84
C LEU A 66 10.80 13.22 6.05
N ILE A 67 10.93 12.64 4.84
CA ILE A 67 12.07 12.88 3.96
C ILE A 67 12.16 14.37 3.59
N ARG A 68 11.04 15.01 3.26
CA ARG A 68 11.00 16.45 2.94
C ARG A 68 11.42 17.32 4.13
N ILE A 69 10.92 17.03 5.32
CA ILE A 69 11.28 17.76 6.54
C ILE A 69 12.80 17.65 6.77
N ILE A 70 13.34 16.43 6.74
CA ILE A 70 14.76 16.17 6.91
C ILE A 70 15.59 16.91 5.85
N ALA A 71 15.20 16.83 4.57
CA ALA A 71 15.87 17.52 3.48
C ALA A 71 15.90 19.04 3.70
N ASN A 72 14.78 19.62 4.12
CA ASN A 72 14.67 21.06 4.41
C ASN A 72 15.53 21.48 5.60
N MET A 73 15.64 20.66 6.65
CA MET A 73 16.50 20.93 7.80
C MET A 73 17.98 21.01 7.40
N PHE A 74 18.42 20.19 6.46
CA PHE A 74 19.80 20.18 5.99
C PHE A 74 20.09 21.19 4.87
N ALA A 75 19.06 21.80 4.29
CA ALA A 75 19.20 22.75 3.19
C ALA A 75 20.00 24.02 3.56
N TYR A 76 20.07 24.37 4.85
CA TYR A 76 20.82 25.53 5.36
C TYR A 76 22.34 25.37 5.24
N VAL A 77 22.85 24.14 5.12
CA VAL A 77 24.28 23.87 4.96
C VAL A 77 24.58 23.65 3.47
N PRO A 78 25.30 24.56 2.77
CA PRO A 78 25.43 24.54 1.32
C PRO A 78 25.97 23.24 0.73
N PHE A 79 26.95 22.61 1.39
CA PHE A 79 27.52 21.34 0.96
C PHE A 79 26.53 20.18 1.11
N VAL A 80 25.86 20.09 2.26
CA VAL A 80 24.90 19.02 2.55
C VAL A 80 23.67 19.13 1.64
N ASN A 81 23.19 20.35 1.40
CA ASN A 81 22.09 20.61 0.47
C ASN A 81 22.38 20.07 -0.94
N ARG A 82 23.59 20.30 -1.46
CA ARG A 82 24.01 19.76 -2.78
C ARG A 82 24.00 18.24 -2.80
N LEU A 83 24.49 17.59 -1.74
CA LEU A 83 24.47 16.13 -1.64
C LEU A 83 23.03 15.58 -1.62
N ILE A 84 22.16 16.16 -0.80
CA ILE A 84 20.74 15.74 -0.72
C ILE A 84 20.04 15.97 -2.06
N ALA A 85 20.25 17.12 -2.70
CA ALA A 85 19.68 17.41 -4.01
C ALA A 85 20.14 16.40 -5.06
N GLN A 86 21.41 16.00 -5.04
CA GLN A 86 21.93 15.00 -5.97
C GLN A 86 21.34 13.61 -5.70
N ILE A 87 21.19 13.21 -4.44
CA ILE A 87 20.51 11.96 -4.06
C ILE A 87 19.07 11.99 -4.58
N LEU A 88 18.30 13.04 -4.24
CA LEU A 88 16.91 13.18 -4.67
C LEU A 88 16.79 13.17 -6.20
N PHE A 89 17.73 13.80 -6.91
CA PHE A 89 17.79 13.78 -8.36
C PHE A 89 17.93 12.34 -8.89
N TRP A 90 18.90 11.56 -8.43
CA TRP A 90 19.08 10.18 -8.89
C TRP A 90 17.87 9.28 -8.62
N PHE A 91 17.18 9.50 -7.50
CA PHE A 91 15.97 8.74 -7.16
C PHE A 91 14.71 9.19 -7.93
N ASN A 92 14.65 10.45 -8.38
CA ASN A 92 13.46 11.01 -9.03
C ASN A 92 13.63 11.29 -10.53
N MET A 93 14.84 11.19 -11.07
CA MET A 93 15.08 11.35 -12.50
C MET A 93 14.33 10.27 -13.30
N PRO A 94 13.78 10.61 -14.48
CA PRO A 94 13.14 9.63 -15.34
C PRO A 94 14.17 8.60 -15.82
N LEU A 95 13.84 7.31 -15.70
CA LEU A 95 14.75 6.22 -16.03
C LEU A 95 14.18 5.30 -17.11
N LEU A 96 12.96 4.78 -16.92
CA LEU A 96 12.29 3.89 -17.89
C LEU A 96 10.85 4.35 -18.09
N PHE A 97 10.44 4.59 -19.34
CA PHE A 97 9.10 5.09 -19.69
C PHE A 97 8.71 6.34 -18.89
N ASP A 98 9.66 7.25 -18.70
CA ASP A 98 9.52 8.47 -17.88
C ASP A 98 9.24 8.24 -16.38
N TYR A 99 9.27 6.99 -15.92
CA TYR A 99 9.16 6.68 -14.50
C TYR A 99 10.52 6.73 -13.81
N SER A 100 10.52 7.32 -12.61
CA SER A 100 11.68 7.32 -11.73
C SER A 100 11.90 5.96 -11.05
N ILE A 101 13.08 5.73 -10.48
CA ILE A 101 13.34 4.47 -9.76
C ILE A 101 12.41 4.27 -8.57
N VAL A 102 12.05 5.37 -7.88
CA VAL A 102 11.06 5.35 -6.79
C VAL A 102 9.70 4.94 -7.31
N GLN A 103 9.25 5.51 -8.44
CA GLN A 103 7.96 5.18 -9.06
C GLN A 103 7.92 3.72 -9.53
N ILE A 104 8.99 3.25 -10.18
CA ILE A 104 9.11 1.85 -10.63
C ILE A 104 8.98 0.90 -9.42
N PHE A 105 9.66 1.20 -8.31
CA PHE A 105 9.57 0.40 -7.10
C PHE A 105 8.14 0.39 -6.52
N VAL A 106 7.53 1.56 -6.38
CA VAL A 106 6.15 1.70 -5.85
C VAL A 106 5.16 0.96 -6.74
N TYR A 107 5.22 1.14 -8.05
CA TYR A 107 4.30 0.46 -8.97
C TYR A 107 4.53 -1.05 -9.01
N SER A 108 5.78 -1.50 -8.95
CA SER A 108 6.08 -2.94 -8.86
C SER A 108 5.47 -3.55 -7.59
N LEU A 109 5.57 -2.85 -6.46
CA LEU A 109 4.94 -3.27 -5.20
C LEU A 109 3.41 -3.30 -5.33
N LEU A 110 2.79 -2.27 -5.91
CA LEU A 110 1.34 -2.23 -6.12
C LEU A 110 0.87 -3.34 -7.05
N ILE A 111 1.59 -3.60 -8.14
CA ILE A 111 1.29 -4.69 -9.08
C ILE A 111 1.40 -6.04 -8.36
N TYR A 112 2.48 -6.27 -7.60
CA TYR A 112 2.65 -7.49 -6.79
C TYR A 112 1.43 -7.70 -5.88
N LEU A 113 1.07 -6.69 -5.09
CA LEU A 113 -0.05 -6.74 -4.15
C LEU A 113 -1.40 -6.97 -4.82
N THR A 114 -1.62 -6.31 -5.96
CA THR A 114 -2.83 -6.42 -6.76
C THR A 114 -2.96 -7.81 -7.35
N LEU A 115 -1.91 -8.33 -7.99
CA LEU A 115 -1.93 -9.65 -8.62
C LEU A 115 -2.16 -10.77 -7.61
N THR A 116 -1.50 -10.73 -6.45
CA THR A 116 -1.71 -11.75 -5.41
C THR A 116 -3.12 -11.68 -4.83
N ALA A 117 -3.69 -10.49 -4.64
CA ALA A 117 -5.09 -10.31 -4.23
C ALA A 117 -6.07 -10.84 -5.28
N ILE A 118 -5.82 -10.54 -6.57
CA ILE A 118 -6.59 -11.12 -7.69
C ILE A 118 -6.50 -12.63 -7.64
N LEU A 119 -5.37 -13.24 -7.32
CA LEU A 119 -5.23 -14.70 -7.20
C LEU A 119 -5.89 -15.29 -5.93
N GLY A 120 -6.48 -14.47 -5.06
CA GLY A 120 -7.09 -14.90 -3.81
C GLY A 120 -6.07 -15.27 -2.73
N ARG A 121 -4.85 -14.72 -2.81
CA ARG A 121 -3.77 -14.98 -1.85
C ARG A 121 -3.53 -13.76 -0.96
N TYR A 122 -3.26 -13.99 0.31
CA TYR A 122 -2.80 -12.96 1.24
C TYR A 122 -1.39 -12.51 0.85
N SER A 123 -1.28 -11.33 0.22
CA SER A 123 0.01 -10.72 -0.15
C SER A 123 0.84 -10.43 1.10
N TYR A 124 2.12 -10.79 1.11
CA TYR A 124 2.95 -10.64 2.31
C TYR A 124 3.95 -9.50 2.17
N ILE A 125 3.89 -8.57 3.11
CA ILE A 125 4.92 -7.56 3.38
C ILE A 125 5.33 -7.74 4.83
N PRO A 126 6.61 -8.00 5.13
CA PRO A 126 7.10 -8.12 6.50
C PRO A 126 6.67 -6.94 7.36
N PHE A 127 6.41 -7.18 8.64
CA PHE A 127 5.88 -6.19 9.59
C PHE A 127 4.44 -5.77 9.31
N VAL A 128 4.12 -5.27 8.11
CA VAL A 128 2.77 -4.78 7.77
C VAL A 128 1.75 -5.92 7.85
N SER A 129 2.01 -7.00 7.14
CA SER A 129 1.09 -8.14 7.06
C SER A 129 0.93 -8.85 8.41
N ASP A 130 1.99 -8.88 9.23
CA ASP A 130 1.95 -9.52 10.55
C ASP A 130 1.08 -8.72 11.53
N ASN A 131 1.23 -7.39 11.55
CA ASN A 131 0.38 -6.51 12.35
C ASN A 131 -1.10 -6.59 11.92
N ILE A 132 -1.38 -6.64 10.62
CA ILE A 132 -2.77 -6.73 10.12
C ILE A 132 -3.39 -8.09 10.45
N LYS A 133 -2.63 -9.19 10.32
CA LYS A 133 -3.11 -10.50 10.75
C LYS A 133 -3.43 -10.52 12.23
N GLN A 134 -2.61 -9.89 13.06
CA GLN A 134 -2.87 -9.77 14.50
C GLN A 134 -4.13 -8.95 14.78
N LEU A 135 -4.33 -7.84 14.07
CA LEU A 135 -5.53 -7.00 14.19
C LEU A 135 -6.83 -7.73 13.81
N LEU A 136 -6.75 -8.66 12.85
CA LEU A 136 -7.90 -9.42 12.33
C LEU A 136 -8.16 -10.75 13.03
N ARG A 137 -7.35 -11.12 14.03
CA ARG A 137 -7.58 -12.32 14.83
C ARG A 137 -8.83 -12.14 15.68
#